data_AF-A0A2G3PSL8-F1
#
_entry.id   AF-A0A2G3PSL8-F1
#
_cell.length_a   1.000
_cell.length_b   1.000
_cell.length_c   1.000
_cell.angle_alpha   90.00
_cell.angle_beta   90.00
_cell.angle_gamma   90.00
#
_symmetry.space_group_name_H-M   'P 1'
#
loop_
_entity.id
_entity.type
_entity.pdbx_description
1 polymer ?
#
loop_
_entity_poly.entity_id
_entity_poly.type
_entity_poly.pdbx_seq_one_letter_code
_entity_poly.pdbx_strand_id
1 'polypeptide(L)'
;MTNNEGRVVPGVMTPDRTAWKPETPLGYTKTYALQVTTRDDAGRTRTHSSSFSTLAPNNLTMPSFVTTGGNALVDGATFGIGIVTVVHFDEPVPDRAAAQRCLSIQTEPAVEGQWSWLDDQNVHWRPREYFAPGTRVTARADVYGIDLGNGLYGQDNAACSFTIGDSHVSIADDTTKQVSVYVNGQLARTMPTSMGRGGTETVNGKTIHFWTQSGVYTVLSKANPVVMDSSTYGLPVNSRLGYRETIYYATRISNDGIYLHQLEDTIAQQGNTNMSSGCLNLNPDNARWFYDLSVTGDVVEVRNTGGPPLEQWQNGDWSIPWEQWVAGSAL
;
A
#
# COMPACT_ATOMS: atom_id res chain seq x y z
N MET A 1 -33.67 15.10 -16.50
CA MET A 1 -32.65 16.18 -16.47
C MET A 1 -31.76 16.04 -17.70
N THR A 2 -31.25 17.13 -18.26
CA THR A 2 -30.31 17.11 -19.41
C THR A 2 -29.07 17.95 -19.11
N ASN A 3 -27.92 17.59 -19.70
CA ASN A 3 -26.71 18.41 -19.62
C ASN A 3 -26.65 19.44 -20.76
N ASN A 4 -25.61 20.28 -20.75
CA ASN A 4 -25.35 21.32 -21.76
C ASN A 4 -25.01 20.78 -23.16
N GLU A 5 -24.79 19.48 -23.31
CA GLU A 5 -24.62 18.78 -24.61
C GLU A 5 -25.93 18.15 -25.09
N GLY A 6 -27.05 18.36 -24.38
CA GLY A 6 -28.36 17.79 -24.69
C GLY A 6 -28.52 16.32 -24.30
N ARG A 7 -27.54 15.70 -23.62
CA ARG A 7 -27.64 14.32 -23.14
C ARG A 7 -28.56 14.25 -21.92
N VAL A 8 -29.45 13.25 -21.90
CA VAL A 8 -30.33 12.97 -20.77
C VAL A 8 -29.53 12.31 -19.65
N VAL A 9 -29.62 12.85 -18.44
CA VAL A 9 -29.12 12.21 -17.23
C VAL A 9 -30.21 11.25 -16.72
N PRO A 10 -29.94 9.94 -16.68
CA PRO A 10 -30.87 8.97 -16.15
C PRO A 10 -31.10 9.22 -14.66
N GLY A 11 -32.29 8.88 -14.19
CA GLY A 11 -32.62 9.05 -12.79
C GLY A 11 -33.85 8.27 -12.40
N VAL A 12 -33.90 7.93 -11.12
CA VAL A 12 -34.92 7.08 -10.52
C VAL A 12 -35.91 7.93 -9.74
N MET A 13 -37.17 7.50 -9.76
CA MET A 13 -38.25 8.11 -8.99
C MET A 13 -38.70 7.17 -7.88
N THR A 14 -39.17 7.71 -6.77
CA THR A 14 -39.84 6.91 -5.73
C THR A 14 -41.12 6.26 -6.28
N PRO A 15 -41.57 5.10 -5.74
CA PRO A 15 -42.77 4.42 -6.24
C PRO A 15 -44.04 5.28 -6.21
N ASP A 16 -44.16 6.17 -5.23
CA ASP A 16 -45.24 7.16 -5.07
C ASP A 16 -45.08 8.40 -5.98
N ARG A 17 -43.98 8.47 -6.75
CA ARG A 17 -43.65 9.52 -7.72
C ARG A 17 -43.48 10.92 -7.13
N THR A 18 -43.15 11.02 -5.85
CA THR A 18 -42.98 12.31 -5.15
C THR A 18 -41.55 12.84 -5.16
N ALA A 19 -40.55 11.98 -5.35
CA ALA A 19 -39.14 12.38 -5.41
C ALA A 19 -38.40 11.72 -6.57
N TRP A 20 -37.46 12.45 -7.16
CA TRP A 20 -36.57 11.98 -8.22
C TRP A 20 -35.12 12.32 -7.89
N LYS A 21 -34.18 11.44 -8.24
CA LYS A 21 -32.74 11.70 -8.15
C LYS A 21 -32.00 11.15 -9.37
N PRO A 22 -30.84 11.74 -9.75
CA PRO A 22 -29.99 11.14 -10.78
C PRO A 22 -29.46 9.76 -10.32
N GLU A 23 -29.28 8.86 -11.28
CA GLU A 23 -28.74 7.50 -11.03
C GLU A 23 -27.21 7.47 -10.99
N THR A 24 -26.57 8.46 -11.61
CA THR A 24 -25.12 8.60 -11.65
C THR A 24 -24.69 9.92 -11.03
N PRO A 25 -23.46 10.01 -10.47
CA PRO A 25 -22.88 11.27 -10.07
C PRO A 25 -22.91 12.29 -11.23
N LEU A 26 -23.12 13.57 -10.90
CA LEU A 26 -23.10 14.63 -11.89
C LEU A 26 -21.66 15.04 -12.19
N GLY A 27 -21.33 15.19 -13.48
CA GLY A 27 -20.01 15.62 -13.92
C GLY A 27 -19.65 17.05 -13.50
N TYR A 28 -18.36 17.31 -13.28
CA TYR A 28 -17.78 18.65 -13.09
C TYR A 28 -17.93 19.54 -14.33
N THR A 29 -17.97 20.86 -14.11
CA THR A 29 -17.99 21.89 -15.15
C THR A 29 -19.12 21.68 -16.17
N LYS A 30 -20.30 21.26 -15.70
CA LYS A 30 -21.49 21.05 -16.53
C LYS A 30 -22.61 21.99 -16.09
N THR A 31 -23.39 22.46 -17.05
CA THR A 31 -24.69 23.08 -16.78
C THR A 31 -25.78 22.05 -17.05
N TYR A 32 -26.67 21.86 -16.09
CA TYR A 32 -27.81 20.98 -16.19
C TYR A 32 -29.11 21.77 -16.25
N ALA A 33 -30.05 21.28 -17.06
CA ALA A 33 -31.43 21.74 -17.10
C ALA A 33 -32.34 20.64 -16.53
N LEU A 34 -33.14 21.01 -15.55
CA LEU A 34 -34.14 20.13 -14.94
C LEU A 34 -35.53 20.66 -15.29
N GLN A 35 -36.33 19.83 -15.94
CA GLN A 35 -37.74 20.07 -16.18
C GLN A 35 -38.56 19.05 -15.41
N VAL A 36 -39.49 19.52 -14.59
CA VAL A 36 -40.37 18.71 -13.75
C VAL A 36 -41.80 19.05 -14.09
N THR A 37 -42.60 18.04 -14.45
CA THR A 37 -44.05 18.18 -14.64
C THR A 37 -44.76 17.47 -13.50
N THR A 38 -45.47 18.22 -12.67
CA THR A 38 -46.32 17.69 -11.60
C THR A 38 -47.76 17.58 -12.08
N ARG A 39 -48.54 16.70 -11.45
CA ARG A 39 -49.98 16.52 -11.67
C ARG A 39 -50.66 16.46 -10.31
N ASP A 40 -51.75 17.20 -10.13
CA ASP A 40 -52.58 17.13 -8.92
C ASP A 40 -53.73 16.11 -9.04
N ASP A 41 -54.48 15.90 -7.95
CA ASP A 41 -55.61 14.96 -7.91
C ASP A 41 -56.75 15.32 -8.88
N ALA A 42 -56.84 16.60 -9.27
CA ALA A 42 -57.80 17.07 -10.26
C ALA A 42 -57.30 16.90 -11.72
N GLY A 43 -56.12 16.29 -11.91
CA GLY A 43 -55.51 16.05 -13.21
C GLY A 43 -54.82 17.26 -13.83
N ARG A 44 -54.72 18.40 -13.13
CA ARG A 44 -54.06 19.61 -13.63
C ARG A 44 -52.55 19.42 -13.58
N THR A 45 -51.89 19.75 -14.68
CA THR A 45 -50.43 19.65 -14.77
C THR A 45 -49.76 21.01 -14.64
N ARG A 46 -48.62 21.06 -13.96
CA ARG A 46 -47.75 22.25 -13.92
C ARG A 46 -46.33 21.84 -14.24
N THR A 47 -45.69 22.57 -15.14
CA THR A 47 -44.28 22.36 -15.48
C THR A 47 -43.43 23.45 -14.83
N HIS A 48 -42.37 23.02 -14.16
CA HIS A 48 -41.32 23.85 -13.62
C HIS A 48 -40.01 23.51 -14.31
N SER A 49 -39.24 24.55 -14.68
CA SER A 49 -37.91 24.41 -15.23
C SER A 49 -36.91 25.13 -14.35
N SER A 50 -35.76 24.52 -14.12
CA SER A 50 -34.61 25.13 -13.46
C SER A 50 -33.32 24.76 -14.20
N SER A 51 -32.29 25.58 -13.99
CA SER A 51 -30.94 25.31 -14.48
C SER A 51 -29.93 25.60 -13.40
N PHE A 52 -28.87 24.81 -13.34
CA PHE A 52 -27.75 25.02 -12.42
C PHE A 52 -26.45 24.54 -13.06
N SER A 53 -25.32 25.09 -12.61
CA SER A 53 -23.99 24.64 -13.02
C SER A 53 -23.33 23.89 -11.86
N THR A 54 -22.61 22.80 -12.17
CA THR A 54 -21.76 22.11 -11.21
C THR A 54 -20.42 22.82 -11.08
N LEU A 55 -19.74 22.53 -9.96
CA LEU A 55 -18.41 23.01 -9.66
C LEU A 55 -17.43 22.81 -10.82
N ALA A 56 -16.53 23.78 -11.01
CA ALA A 56 -15.35 23.67 -11.88
C ALA A 56 -14.08 23.62 -11.01
N PRO A 57 -13.53 22.43 -10.74
CA PRO A 57 -12.30 22.27 -9.95
C PRO A 57 -11.09 22.95 -10.60
N ASN A 58 -10.14 23.42 -9.77
CA ASN A 58 -8.85 23.92 -10.27
C ASN A 58 -7.94 22.75 -10.67
N ASN A 59 -7.94 21.69 -9.86
CA ASN A 59 -7.24 20.44 -10.12
C ASN A 59 -8.08 19.24 -9.64
N LEU A 60 -7.73 18.05 -10.13
CA LEU A 60 -8.34 16.79 -9.74
C LEU A 60 -7.25 15.84 -9.24
N THR A 61 -7.60 14.95 -8.31
CA THR A 61 -6.72 13.83 -7.91
C THR A 61 -7.45 12.49 -7.94
N MET A 62 -6.79 11.49 -8.51
CA MET A 62 -7.28 10.11 -8.54
C MET A 62 -6.68 9.32 -7.37
N PRO A 63 -7.51 8.75 -6.46
CA PRO A 63 -7.02 7.78 -5.50
C PRO A 63 -6.78 6.42 -6.17
N SER A 64 -5.78 5.68 -5.68
CA SER A 64 -5.53 4.30 -6.05
C SER A 64 -5.13 3.47 -4.83
N PHE A 65 -5.46 2.18 -4.84
CA PHE A 65 -5.06 1.26 -3.78
C PHE A 65 -3.78 0.53 -4.16
N VAL A 66 -2.74 0.73 -3.36
CA VAL A 66 -1.41 0.14 -3.56
C VAL A 66 -0.89 -0.52 -2.29
N THR A 67 0.12 -1.35 -2.46
CA THR A 67 0.95 -1.90 -1.37
C THR A 67 1.96 -0.83 -0.91
N THR A 68 2.60 -1.03 0.23
CA THR A 68 3.71 -0.19 0.71
C THR A 68 4.91 -0.13 -0.26
N GLY A 69 4.99 -1.08 -1.20
CA GLY A 69 5.98 -1.10 -2.28
C GLY A 69 5.53 -0.40 -3.58
N GLY A 70 4.35 0.22 -3.60
CA GLY A 70 3.79 0.94 -4.74
C GLY A 70 3.12 0.06 -5.81
N ASN A 71 3.10 -1.26 -5.66
CA ASN A 71 2.36 -2.14 -6.57
C ASN A 71 0.85 -2.06 -6.30
N ALA A 72 0.02 -2.14 -7.33
CA ALA A 72 -1.43 -2.14 -7.19
C ALA A 72 -1.92 -3.28 -6.26
N LEU A 73 -2.86 -2.97 -5.38
CA LEU A 73 -3.66 -3.99 -4.71
C LEU A 73 -4.67 -4.53 -5.72
N VAL A 74 -4.46 -5.77 -6.14
CA VAL A 74 -5.30 -6.41 -7.17
C VAL A 74 -6.60 -6.89 -6.54
N ASP A 75 -7.73 -6.46 -7.10
CA ASP A 75 -9.05 -6.89 -6.66
C ASP A 75 -9.22 -8.42 -6.80
N GLY A 76 -9.74 -9.05 -5.75
CA GLY A 76 -9.89 -10.50 -5.62
C GLY A 76 -8.60 -11.27 -5.31
N ALA A 77 -7.44 -10.59 -5.15
CA ALA A 77 -6.19 -11.26 -4.82
C ALA A 77 -6.15 -11.76 -3.36
N THR A 78 -5.16 -12.61 -3.09
CA THR A 78 -4.83 -13.08 -1.73
C THR A 78 -3.46 -12.53 -1.32
N PHE A 79 -3.38 -11.97 -0.12
CA PHE A 79 -2.16 -11.38 0.44
C PHE A 79 -1.81 -12.00 1.81
N GLY A 80 -0.57 -11.82 2.24
CA GLY A 80 -0.10 -12.28 3.54
C GLY A 80 -0.70 -11.48 4.71
N ILE A 81 -0.58 -12.03 5.91
CA ILE A 81 -1.20 -11.51 7.14
C ILE A 81 -0.71 -10.12 7.58
N GLY A 82 0.42 -9.65 7.06
CA GLY A 82 1.00 -8.35 7.33
C GLY A 82 0.70 -7.30 6.25
N ILE A 83 -0.15 -7.58 5.26
CA ILE A 83 -0.44 -6.61 4.21
C ILE A 83 -0.92 -5.27 4.79
N VAL A 84 -0.43 -4.16 4.26
CA VAL A 84 -0.86 -2.80 4.62
C VAL A 84 -1.60 -2.22 3.41
N THR A 85 -2.77 -1.63 3.66
CA THR A 85 -3.55 -0.99 2.59
C THR A 85 -3.11 0.46 2.45
N VAL A 86 -2.61 0.86 1.29
CA VAL A 86 -2.22 2.25 1.03
C VAL A 86 -3.20 2.87 0.05
N VAL A 87 -3.72 4.05 0.38
CA VAL A 87 -4.36 4.94 -0.58
C VAL A 87 -3.31 5.93 -1.06
N HIS A 88 -2.99 5.85 -2.35
CA HIS A 88 -2.11 6.80 -3.03
C HIS A 88 -2.95 7.78 -3.84
N PHE A 89 -2.78 9.08 -3.58
CA PHE A 89 -3.31 10.18 -4.38
C PHE A 89 -2.23 10.66 -5.35
N ASP A 90 -2.58 10.82 -6.63
CA ASP A 90 -1.65 11.29 -7.67
C ASP A 90 -1.27 12.79 -7.56
N GLU A 91 -1.84 13.50 -6.58
CA GLU A 91 -1.53 14.88 -6.22
C GLU A 91 -1.37 15.02 -4.69
N PRO A 92 -0.49 15.91 -4.20
CA PRO A 92 -0.42 16.23 -2.77
C PRO A 92 -1.77 16.70 -2.23
N VAL A 93 -2.21 16.14 -1.11
CA VAL A 93 -3.52 16.41 -0.48
C VAL A 93 -3.36 17.49 0.60
N PRO A 94 -3.88 18.72 0.40
CA PRO A 94 -3.78 19.78 1.40
C PRO A 94 -4.63 19.55 2.65
N ASP A 95 -5.88 19.09 2.50
CA ASP A 95 -6.78 18.75 3.61
C ASP A 95 -6.88 17.23 3.78
N ARG A 96 -5.88 16.70 4.47
CA ARG A 96 -5.78 15.27 4.79
C ARG A 96 -6.96 14.77 5.64
N ALA A 97 -7.56 15.63 6.45
CA ALA A 97 -8.71 15.27 7.26
C ALA A 97 -9.98 15.11 6.39
N ALA A 98 -10.17 15.99 5.40
CA ALA A 98 -11.25 15.85 4.42
C ALA A 98 -11.08 14.55 3.61
N ALA A 99 -9.87 14.27 3.11
CA ALA A 99 -9.58 13.03 2.40
C ALA A 99 -9.81 11.78 3.26
N GLN A 100 -9.26 11.74 4.48
CA GLN A 100 -9.35 10.56 5.35
C GLN A 100 -10.79 10.23 5.77
N ARG A 101 -11.68 11.23 5.91
CA ARG A 101 -13.13 10.98 6.19
C ARG A 101 -13.84 10.23 5.06
N CYS A 102 -13.32 10.29 3.84
CA CYS A 102 -13.85 9.59 2.67
C CYS A 102 -13.30 8.17 2.51
N LEU A 103 -12.37 7.75 3.38
CA LEU A 103 -11.73 6.44 3.31
C LEU A 103 -12.38 5.48 4.30
N SER A 104 -12.63 4.25 3.85
CA SER A 104 -13.16 3.20 4.72
C SER A 104 -12.52 1.85 4.44
N ILE A 105 -12.39 1.07 5.51
CA ILE A 105 -11.96 -0.34 5.48
C ILE A 105 -13.01 -1.15 6.23
N GLN A 106 -13.56 -2.14 5.54
CA GLN A 106 -14.41 -3.17 6.14
C GLN A 106 -13.66 -4.49 6.15
N THR A 107 -13.68 -5.16 7.30
CA THR A 107 -13.05 -6.46 7.51
C THR A 107 -14.07 -7.49 7.98
N GLU A 108 -13.93 -8.73 7.54
CA GLU A 108 -14.74 -9.86 7.96
C GLU A 108 -13.83 -11.06 8.28
N PRO A 109 -13.68 -11.46 9.56
CA PRO A 109 -14.28 -10.84 10.76
C PRO A 109 -13.79 -9.40 10.99
N ALA A 110 -14.62 -8.60 11.66
CA ALA A 110 -14.31 -7.20 11.94
C ALA A 110 -13.09 -7.09 12.86
N VAL A 111 -12.11 -6.29 12.44
CA VAL A 111 -10.92 -5.91 13.21
C VAL A 111 -10.76 -4.39 13.17
N GLU A 112 -10.43 -3.81 14.33
CA GLU A 112 -10.12 -2.40 14.45
C GLU A 112 -8.77 -2.09 13.80
N GLY A 113 -8.72 -1.00 13.04
CA GLY A 113 -7.49 -0.49 12.44
C GLY A 113 -7.59 1.00 12.18
N GLN A 114 -6.45 1.62 11.87
CA GLN A 114 -6.32 3.06 11.85
C GLN A 114 -5.56 3.51 10.60
N TRP A 115 -5.98 4.64 10.03
CA TRP A 115 -5.24 5.34 8.98
C TRP A 115 -4.11 6.18 9.57
N SER A 116 -2.97 6.19 8.90
CA SER A 116 -1.78 6.96 9.26
C SER A 116 -1.12 7.53 7.99
N TRP A 117 -0.91 8.84 7.94
CA TRP A 117 -0.30 9.50 6.76
C TRP A 117 1.22 9.34 6.79
N LEU A 118 1.78 8.74 5.74
CA LEU A 118 3.22 8.65 5.54
C LEU A 118 3.78 9.99 5.02
N ASP A 119 3.10 10.58 4.05
CA ASP A 119 3.45 11.85 3.42
C ASP A 119 2.19 12.63 3.00
N ASP A 120 2.27 13.53 2.02
CA ASP A 120 1.13 14.30 1.51
C ASP A 120 0.31 13.58 0.44
N GLN A 121 0.75 12.41 -0.05
CA GLN A 121 0.10 11.64 -1.10
C GLN A 121 -0.32 10.24 -0.65
N ASN A 122 0.29 9.70 0.41
CA ASN A 122 0.14 8.30 0.82
C ASN A 122 -0.39 8.21 2.25
N VAL A 123 -1.55 7.58 2.39
CA VAL A 123 -2.14 7.24 3.69
C VAL A 123 -2.31 5.73 3.80
N HIS A 124 -1.75 5.19 4.87
CA HIS A 124 -1.61 3.77 5.10
C HIS A 124 -2.62 3.32 6.15
N TRP A 125 -3.17 2.12 6.00
CA TRP A 125 -4.07 1.49 6.97
C TRP A 125 -3.58 0.10 7.35
N ARG A 126 -3.58 -0.17 8.65
CA ARG A 126 -3.41 -1.51 9.20
C ARG A 126 -4.20 -1.67 10.50
N PRO A 127 -4.57 -2.91 10.86
CA PRO A 127 -5.00 -3.24 12.20
C PRO A 127 -3.85 -3.14 13.21
N ARG A 128 -4.20 -3.17 14.50
CA ARG A 128 -3.20 -3.14 15.58
C ARG A 128 -2.25 -4.34 15.54
N GLU A 129 -2.83 -5.53 15.32
CA GLU A 129 -2.15 -6.82 15.21
C GLU A 129 -2.28 -7.33 13.76
N TYR A 130 -1.47 -8.31 13.35
CA TYR A 130 -1.62 -8.92 12.02
C TYR A 130 -3.01 -9.51 11.80
N PHE A 131 -3.43 -9.54 10.54
CA PHE A 131 -4.73 -10.12 10.19
C PHE A 131 -4.79 -11.62 10.50
N ALA A 132 -5.98 -12.09 10.88
CA ALA A 132 -6.25 -13.52 10.93
C ALA A 132 -6.37 -14.08 9.49
N PRO A 133 -5.80 -15.27 9.20
CA PRO A 133 -6.03 -15.97 7.93
C PRO A 133 -7.52 -16.11 7.60
N GLY A 134 -7.86 -15.94 6.32
CA GLY A 134 -9.24 -15.97 5.83
C GLY A 134 -10.02 -14.66 5.97
N THR A 135 -9.44 -13.63 6.61
CA THR A 135 -10.08 -12.31 6.70
C THR A 135 -10.34 -11.74 5.30
N ARG A 136 -11.56 -11.28 5.04
CA ARG A 136 -11.90 -10.52 3.83
C ARG A 136 -11.77 -9.04 4.13
N VAL A 137 -11.07 -8.30 3.26
CA VAL A 137 -10.88 -6.86 3.37
C VAL A 137 -11.54 -6.17 2.19
N THR A 138 -12.29 -5.09 2.43
CA THR A 138 -12.84 -4.22 1.40
C THR A 138 -12.49 -2.78 1.74
N ALA A 139 -11.72 -2.15 0.86
CA ALA A 139 -11.28 -0.77 0.97
C ALA A 139 -12.03 0.12 -0.02
N ARG A 140 -12.40 1.33 0.41
CA ARG A 140 -13.06 2.33 -0.43
C ARG A 140 -12.48 3.72 -0.19
N ALA A 141 -12.38 4.49 -1.27
CA ALA A 141 -12.08 5.91 -1.27
C ALA A 141 -13.21 6.62 -2.03
N ASP A 142 -14.17 7.16 -1.29
CA ASP A 142 -15.36 7.82 -1.84
C ASP A 142 -15.15 9.34 -1.93
N VAL A 143 -14.17 9.74 -2.75
CA VAL A 143 -13.65 11.13 -2.82
C VAL A 143 -14.25 11.98 -3.94
N TYR A 144 -15.00 11.40 -4.88
CA TYR A 144 -15.62 12.13 -5.98
C TYR A 144 -16.55 13.23 -5.46
N GLY A 145 -16.38 14.45 -5.96
CA GLY A 145 -17.17 15.61 -5.53
C GLY A 145 -16.68 16.29 -4.26
N ILE A 146 -15.65 15.75 -3.59
CA ILE A 146 -15.18 16.26 -2.29
C ILE A 146 -14.01 17.24 -2.49
N ASP A 147 -14.07 18.38 -1.82
CA ASP A 147 -12.97 19.35 -1.74
C ASP A 147 -11.90 18.81 -0.80
N LEU A 148 -10.72 18.55 -1.34
CA LEU A 148 -9.56 18.06 -0.61
C LEU A 148 -8.59 19.19 -0.25
N GLY A 149 -9.02 20.45 -0.38
CA GLY A 149 -8.29 21.65 -0.04
C GLY A 149 -7.68 22.36 -1.26
N ASN A 150 -7.58 23.68 -1.18
CA ASN A 150 -6.99 24.54 -2.23
C ASN A 150 -7.58 24.38 -3.64
N GLY A 151 -8.84 23.93 -3.75
CA GLY A 151 -9.51 23.70 -5.03
C GLY A 151 -9.10 22.40 -5.73
N LEU A 152 -8.43 21.48 -5.02
CA LEU A 152 -8.22 20.09 -5.42
C LEU A 152 -9.46 19.28 -5.07
N TYR A 153 -9.99 18.53 -6.04
CA TYR A 153 -11.16 17.68 -5.84
C TYR A 153 -10.89 16.23 -6.25
N GLY A 154 -11.60 15.28 -5.63
CA GLY A 154 -11.50 13.87 -6.04
C GLY A 154 -11.98 13.65 -7.48
N GLN A 155 -11.14 13.03 -8.30
CA GLN A 155 -11.40 12.77 -9.72
C GLN A 155 -12.46 11.68 -9.93
N ASP A 156 -12.38 10.61 -9.14
CA ASP A 156 -13.32 9.49 -9.11
C ASP A 156 -13.21 8.76 -7.76
N ASN A 157 -14.13 7.85 -7.49
CA ASN A 157 -14.03 6.93 -6.36
C ASN A 157 -13.17 5.71 -6.73
N ALA A 158 -12.55 5.10 -5.73
CA ALA A 158 -11.83 3.83 -5.89
C ALA A 158 -12.30 2.80 -4.87
N ALA A 159 -12.21 1.52 -5.21
CA ALA A 159 -12.44 0.41 -4.30
C ALA A 159 -11.53 -0.78 -4.63
N CYS A 160 -11.22 -1.58 -3.61
CA CYS A 160 -10.50 -2.84 -3.76
C CYS A 160 -10.98 -3.83 -2.70
N SER A 161 -11.20 -5.09 -3.07
CA SER A 161 -11.45 -6.20 -2.16
C SER A 161 -10.39 -7.27 -2.29
N PHE A 162 -9.93 -7.84 -1.18
CA PHE A 162 -8.97 -8.94 -1.19
C PHE A 162 -9.17 -9.86 0.03
N THR A 163 -8.46 -10.99 0.04
CA THR A 163 -8.51 -11.98 1.12
C THR A 163 -7.12 -12.16 1.74
N ILE A 164 -7.08 -12.45 3.04
CA ILE A 164 -5.86 -12.78 3.75
C ILE A 164 -5.62 -14.30 3.67
N GLY A 165 -4.43 -14.68 3.20
CA GLY A 165 -3.99 -16.07 3.07
C GLY A 165 -3.49 -16.69 4.37
N ASP A 166 -2.72 -17.76 4.24
CA ASP A 166 -2.04 -18.41 5.36
C ASP A 166 -1.08 -17.46 6.08
N SER A 167 -0.82 -17.74 7.36
CA SER A 167 0.14 -16.97 8.15
C SER A 167 1.56 -17.43 7.83
N HIS A 168 2.32 -16.60 7.12
CA HIS A 168 3.77 -16.76 6.98
C HIS A 168 4.50 -15.67 7.75
N VAL A 169 5.35 -16.10 8.69
CA VAL A 169 6.20 -15.21 9.50
C VAL A 169 7.62 -15.74 9.46
N SER A 170 8.56 -14.91 9.02
CA SER A 170 9.98 -15.25 8.96
C SER A 170 10.76 -14.40 9.93
N ILE A 171 11.54 -15.01 10.80
CA ILE A 171 12.35 -14.30 11.80
C ILE A 171 13.83 -14.50 11.46
N ALA A 172 14.49 -13.43 11.05
CA ALA A 172 15.93 -13.37 10.85
C ALA A 172 16.60 -12.81 12.12
N ASP A 173 17.41 -13.62 12.79
CA ASP A 173 18.10 -13.21 14.03
C ASP A 173 19.61 -13.16 13.80
N ASP A 174 20.20 -11.97 13.93
CA ASP A 174 21.64 -11.77 13.69
C ASP A 174 22.55 -12.47 14.72
N THR A 175 22.02 -12.79 15.89
CA THR A 175 22.75 -13.55 16.92
C THR A 175 23.06 -14.95 16.43
N THR A 176 22.10 -15.58 15.75
CA THR A 176 22.20 -16.96 15.27
C THR A 176 22.53 -17.04 13.77
N LYS A 177 22.30 -15.96 13.03
CA LYS A 177 22.40 -15.87 11.56
C LYS A 177 21.53 -16.88 10.85
N GLN A 178 20.35 -17.10 11.42
CA GLN A 178 19.33 -17.98 10.88
C GLN A 178 18.07 -17.18 10.55
N VAL A 179 17.40 -17.61 9.49
CA VAL A 179 16.01 -17.24 9.21
C VAL A 179 15.13 -18.43 9.58
N SER A 180 14.30 -18.28 10.60
CA SER A 180 13.29 -19.27 10.99
C SER A 180 11.95 -18.90 10.37
N VAL A 181 11.42 -19.75 9.50
CA VAL A 181 10.18 -19.52 8.76
C VAL A 181 9.07 -20.36 9.36
N TYR A 182 8.01 -19.68 9.77
CA TYR A 182 6.82 -20.27 10.38
C TYR A 182 5.65 -20.18 9.40
N VAL A 183 4.94 -21.29 9.22
CA VAL A 183 3.69 -21.38 8.46
C VAL A 183 2.61 -21.76 9.45
N ASN A 184 1.58 -20.91 9.60
CA ASN A 184 0.49 -21.09 10.55
C ASN A 184 0.99 -21.38 11.98
N GLY A 185 2.04 -20.67 12.40
CA GLY A 185 2.67 -20.80 13.72
C GLY A 185 3.58 -22.01 13.91
N GLN A 186 3.73 -22.89 12.91
CA GLN A 186 4.63 -24.04 12.97
C GLN A 186 5.92 -23.77 12.22
N LEU A 187 7.06 -24.13 12.82
CA LEU A 187 8.36 -24.00 12.17
C LEU A 187 8.41 -24.91 10.94
N ALA A 188 8.46 -24.29 9.76
CA ALA A 188 8.51 -24.98 8.47
C ALA A 188 9.96 -25.15 7.98
N ARG A 189 10.83 -24.17 8.24
CA ARG A 189 12.22 -24.19 7.79
C ARG A 189 13.12 -23.29 8.63
N THR A 190 14.38 -23.68 8.77
CA THR A 190 15.45 -22.82 9.29
C THR A 190 16.54 -22.70 8.22
N MET A 191 16.91 -21.47 7.87
CA MET A 191 17.80 -21.18 6.74
C MET A 191 19.00 -20.36 7.22
N PRO A 192 20.24 -20.86 7.07
CA PRO A 192 21.44 -20.06 7.29
C PRO A 192 21.45 -18.86 6.36
N THR A 193 21.77 -17.68 6.89
CA THR A 193 21.81 -16.42 6.13
C THR A 193 23.08 -15.63 6.40
N SER A 194 23.48 -14.80 5.45
CA SER A 194 24.48 -13.75 5.63
C SER A 194 23.81 -12.41 5.35
N MET A 195 23.68 -11.59 6.39
CA MET A 195 22.96 -10.30 6.31
C MET A 195 23.92 -9.14 6.01
N GLY A 196 23.44 -7.91 6.17
CA GLY A 196 24.22 -6.69 5.98
C GLY A 196 25.45 -6.64 6.88
N ARG A 197 26.63 -6.42 6.27
CA ARG A 197 27.94 -6.36 6.96
C ARG A 197 28.07 -5.24 7.99
N GLY A 198 27.15 -4.29 7.97
CA GLY A 198 27.17 -3.11 8.82
C GLY A 198 28.13 -2.01 8.35
N GLY A 199 28.12 -0.92 9.10
CA GLY A 199 28.81 0.33 8.73
C GLY A 199 27.97 1.22 7.81
N THR A 200 28.58 2.32 7.39
CA THR A 200 27.93 3.35 6.58
C THR A 200 28.85 3.89 5.49
N GLU A 201 28.28 4.50 4.46
CA GLU A 201 28.98 5.31 3.47
C GLU A 201 28.16 6.55 3.13
N THR A 202 28.81 7.72 3.04
CA THR A 202 28.14 8.95 2.64
C THR A 202 28.45 9.23 1.18
N VAL A 203 27.41 9.28 0.34
CA VAL A 203 27.52 9.60 -1.08
C VAL A 203 26.53 10.70 -1.44
N ASN A 204 26.99 11.74 -2.13
CA ASN A 204 26.17 12.90 -2.53
C ASN A 204 25.36 13.52 -1.38
N GLY A 205 25.93 13.56 -0.17
CA GLY A 205 25.26 14.08 1.03
C GLY A 205 24.23 13.15 1.67
N LYS A 206 24.00 11.95 1.11
CA LYS A 206 23.14 10.91 1.69
C LYS A 206 23.98 9.86 2.40
N THR A 207 23.62 9.52 3.63
CA THR A 207 24.22 8.40 4.36
C THR A 207 23.50 7.11 4.00
N ILE A 208 24.27 6.11 3.57
CA ILE A 208 23.82 4.77 3.23
C ILE A 208 24.28 3.83 4.33
N HIS A 209 23.37 3.03 4.85
CA HIS A 209 23.65 2.01 5.87
C HIS A 209 23.78 0.65 5.19
N PHE A 210 24.83 -0.11 5.54
CA PHE A 210 25.00 -1.50 5.08
C PHE A 210 24.53 -2.52 6.13
N TRP A 211 23.77 -2.05 7.12
CA TRP A 211 23.05 -2.91 8.04
C TRP A 211 21.74 -3.33 7.39
N THR A 212 21.33 -4.58 7.61
CA THR A 212 19.92 -4.92 7.54
C THR A 212 19.27 -4.31 8.78
N GLN A 213 18.39 -3.32 8.63
CA GLN A 213 17.81 -2.63 9.79
C GLN A 213 16.92 -3.59 10.58
N SER A 214 16.97 -3.52 11.91
CA SER A 214 16.06 -4.29 12.77
C SER A 214 14.66 -3.69 12.73
N GLY A 215 13.65 -4.55 12.64
CA GLY A 215 12.26 -4.16 12.51
C GLY A 215 11.43 -5.23 11.82
N VAL A 216 10.15 -4.91 11.64
CA VAL A 216 9.17 -5.74 10.95
C VAL A 216 8.96 -5.20 9.55
N TYR A 217 9.37 -5.99 8.57
CA TYR A 217 9.11 -5.79 7.15
C TYR A 217 7.93 -6.65 6.70
N THR A 218 7.46 -6.38 5.49
CA THR A 218 6.58 -7.27 4.74
C THR A 218 7.17 -7.62 3.38
N VAL A 219 6.76 -8.73 2.78
CA VAL A 219 7.13 -9.03 1.39
C VAL A 219 6.44 -8.04 0.45
N LEU A 220 7.21 -7.31 -0.35
CA LEU A 220 6.72 -6.33 -1.30
C LEU A 220 6.43 -6.95 -2.67
N SER A 221 7.39 -7.74 -3.17
CA SER A 221 7.36 -8.33 -4.51
C SER A 221 8.39 -9.44 -4.65
N LYS A 222 8.30 -10.19 -5.74
CA LYS A 222 9.24 -11.27 -6.06
C LYS A 222 9.69 -11.16 -7.51
N ALA A 223 10.96 -11.44 -7.79
CA ALA A 223 11.51 -11.44 -9.15
C ALA A 223 12.54 -12.55 -9.34
N ASN A 224 12.56 -13.14 -10.54
CA ASN A 224 13.45 -14.25 -10.86
C ASN A 224 13.75 -14.28 -12.39
N PRO A 225 14.89 -13.73 -12.84
CA PRO A 225 15.88 -12.97 -12.08
C PRO A 225 15.46 -11.50 -11.84
N VAL A 226 16.22 -10.81 -11.01
CA VAL A 226 16.22 -9.35 -10.87
C VAL A 226 17.63 -8.81 -11.10
N VAL A 227 17.75 -7.65 -11.73
CA VAL A 227 19.02 -6.90 -11.78
C VAL A 227 19.04 -5.97 -10.56
N MET A 228 19.84 -6.32 -9.56
CA MET A 228 20.06 -5.45 -8.40
C MET A 228 21.17 -4.46 -8.73
N ASP A 229 20.80 -3.19 -8.87
CA ASP A 229 21.70 -2.09 -9.22
C ASP A 229 21.77 -1.10 -8.05
N SER A 230 22.98 -0.91 -7.51
CA SER A 230 23.18 -0.11 -6.31
C SER A 230 22.80 1.36 -6.48
N SER A 231 22.80 1.86 -7.72
CA SER A 231 22.43 3.25 -8.03
C SER A 231 20.95 3.52 -7.77
N THR A 232 20.10 2.49 -7.77
CA THR A 232 18.65 2.63 -7.56
C THR A 232 18.28 3.10 -6.15
N TYR A 233 19.12 2.82 -5.14
CA TYR A 233 18.98 3.35 -3.78
C TYR A 233 20.00 4.46 -3.44
N GLY A 234 20.82 4.86 -4.43
CA GLY A 234 21.69 6.04 -4.37
C GLY A 234 23.19 5.78 -4.27
N LEU A 235 23.65 4.52 -4.33
CA LEU A 235 25.08 4.18 -4.33
C LEU A 235 25.58 3.96 -5.76
N PRO A 236 26.41 4.86 -6.35
CA PRO A 236 26.86 4.73 -7.73
C PRO A 236 27.58 3.38 -7.96
N VAL A 237 27.26 2.70 -9.07
CA VAL A 237 27.85 1.38 -9.39
C VAL A 237 29.38 1.41 -9.46
N ASN A 238 29.96 2.54 -9.87
CA ASN A 238 31.41 2.75 -9.97
C ASN A 238 32.07 3.20 -8.65
N SER A 239 31.31 3.33 -7.56
CA SER A 239 31.86 3.59 -6.23
C SER A 239 32.53 2.34 -5.66
N ARG A 240 33.34 2.51 -4.61
CA ARG A 240 34.06 1.41 -3.96
C ARG A 240 33.15 0.27 -3.46
N LEU A 241 31.93 0.59 -3.06
CA LEU A 241 30.96 -0.38 -2.54
C LEU A 241 29.76 -0.59 -3.48
N GLY A 242 29.80 -0.02 -4.68
CA GLY A 242 28.76 -0.14 -5.70
C GLY A 242 28.72 -1.55 -6.31
N TYR A 243 27.55 -1.95 -6.79
CA TYR A 243 27.35 -3.25 -7.43
C TYR A 243 26.24 -3.19 -8.49
N ARG A 244 26.30 -4.14 -9.43
CA ARG A 244 25.22 -4.43 -10.37
C ARG A 244 25.24 -5.91 -10.69
N GLU A 245 24.28 -6.64 -10.16
CA GLU A 245 24.27 -8.10 -10.18
C GLU A 245 22.94 -8.65 -10.69
N THR A 246 22.97 -9.78 -11.39
CA THR A 246 21.76 -10.52 -11.79
C THR A 246 21.53 -11.62 -10.77
N ILE A 247 20.47 -11.47 -9.98
CA ILE A 247 20.17 -12.31 -8.83
C ILE A 247 18.88 -13.10 -9.10
N TYR A 248 18.92 -14.41 -8.80
CA TYR A 248 17.79 -15.31 -8.96
C TYR A 248 17.02 -15.49 -7.63
N TYR A 249 15.75 -15.90 -7.74
CA TYR A 249 14.85 -16.16 -6.60
C TYR A 249 14.88 -15.06 -5.53
N ALA A 250 14.64 -13.81 -5.95
CA ALA A 250 14.70 -12.66 -5.07
C ALA A 250 13.31 -12.27 -4.56
N THR A 251 13.16 -12.22 -3.24
CA THR A 251 11.97 -11.71 -2.54
C THR A 251 12.30 -10.38 -1.88
N ARG A 252 11.71 -9.29 -2.39
CA ARG A 252 11.93 -7.91 -1.92
C ARG A 252 11.16 -7.65 -0.65
N ILE A 253 11.80 -7.04 0.35
CA ILE A 253 11.16 -6.69 1.62
C ILE A 253 11.24 -5.20 1.98
N SER A 254 12.11 -4.41 1.32
CA SER A 254 12.21 -2.98 1.58
C SER A 254 12.19 -2.12 0.31
N ASN A 255 11.79 -0.86 0.48
CA ASN A 255 11.72 0.09 -0.62
C ASN A 255 13.11 0.49 -1.13
N ASP A 256 14.12 0.49 -0.26
CA ASP A 256 15.52 0.80 -0.56
C ASP A 256 16.36 -0.42 -0.98
N GLY A 257 15.75 -1.58 -1.21
CA GLY A 257 16.38 -2.68 -1.95
C GLY A 257 16.97 -3.81 -1.11
N ILE A 258 16.40 -4.12 0.05
CA ILE A 258 16.69 -5.34 0.80
C ILE A 258 15.85 -6.49 0.27
N TYR A 259 16.52 -7.62 0.01
CA TYR A 259 15.91 -8.86 -0.47
C TYR A 259 16.39 -10.06 0.35
N LEU A 260 15.56 -11.11 0.41
CA LEU A 260 16.03 -12.48 0.61
C LEU A 260 16.27 -13.09 -0.78
N HIS A 261 17.48 -13.59 -1.05
CA HIS A 261 17.81 -14.07 -2.40
C HIS A 261 18.92 -15.12 -2.46
N GLN A 262 19.05 -15.77 -3.61
CA GLN A 262 20.13 -16.71 -3.89
C GLN A 262 21.46 -15.95 -3.98
N LEU A 263 22.47 -16.41 -3.23
CA LEU A 263 23.87 -16.04 -3.45
C LEU A 263 24.81 -17.18 -3.05
N GLU A 264 25.40 -17.84 -4.04
CA GLU A 264 26.27 -19.00 -3.86
C GLU A 264 27.64 -18.62 -3.29
N ASP A 265 28.15 -17.45 -3.68
CA ASP A 265 29.48 -16.97 -3.29
C ASP A 265 29.64 -16.75 -1.78
N THR A 266 28.54 -16.63 -1.04
CA THR A 266 28.55 -16.40 0.42
C THR A 266 28.10 -17.61 1.26
N ILE A 267 27.98 -18.81 0.68
CA ILE A 267 27.52 -20.01 1.42
C ILE A 267 28.37 -20.27 2.67
N ALA A 268 29.69 -20.07 2.60
CA ALA A 268 30.59 -20.27 3.74
C ALA A 268 30.34 -19.27 4.90
N GLN A 269 29.71 -18.12 4.61
CA GLN A 269 29.39 -17.09 5.59
C GLN A 269 27.95 -17.19 6.10
N GLN A 270 27.05 -17.84 5.36
CA GLN A 270 25.67 -18.05 5.78
C GLN A 270 25.59 -18.86 7.07
N GLY A 271 24.97 -18.30 8.11
CA GLY A 271 24.94 -18.88 9.46
C GLY A 271 26.15 -18.54 10.33
N ASN A 272 27.07 -17.68 9.86
CA ASN A 272 28.31 -17.37 10.58
C ASN A 272 28.71 -15.89 10.57
N THR A 273 28.79 -15.25 9.40
CA THR A 273 29.29 -13.87 9.24
C THR A 273 28.43 -13.08 8.24
N ASN A 274 28.20 -11.80 8.51
CA ASN A 274 27.45 -10.90 7.61
C ASN A 274 28.39 -10.24 6.59
N MET A 275 28.07 -10.37 5.30
CA MET A 275 28.90 -9.87 4.20
C MET A 275 28.14 -8.99 3.19
N SER A 276 26.81 -9.01 3.21
CA SER A 276 26.01 -8.35 2.19
C SER A 276 26.00 -6.82 2.38
N SER A 277 25.42 -6.10 1.41
CA SER A 277 25.14 -4.66 1.53
C SER A 277 23.77 -4.35 2.17
N GLY A 278 23.09 -5.36 2.75
CA GLY A 278 21.79 -5.22 3.41
C GLY A 278 20.88 -6.43 3.19
N CYS A 279 21.01 -7.12 2.06
CA CYS A 279 20.24 -8.33 1.74
C CYS A 279 20.53 -9.51 2.68
N LEU A 280 19.60 -10.47 2.71
CA LEU A 280 19.75 -11.76 3.37
C LEU A 280 20.13 -12.78 2.31
N ASN A 281 21.42 -13.11 2.24
CA ASN A 281 21.93 -14.07 1.28
C ASN A 281 21.56 -15.50 1.71
N LEU A 282 21.01 -16.28 0.79
CA LEU A 282 20.62 -17.68 1.01
C LEU A 282 21.29 -18.58 -0.03
N ASN A 283 21.48 -19.86 0.32
CA ASN A 283 21.86 -20.86 -0.66
C ASN A 283 20.72 -21.08 -1.69
N PRO A 284 20.98 -21.71 -2.85
CA PRO A 284 19.98 -21.85 -3.92
C PRO A 284 18.70 -22.57 -3.49
N ASP A 285 18.80 -23.60 -2.64
CA ASP A 285 17.65 -24.39 -2.19
C ASP A 285 16.74 -23.58 -1.25
N ASN A 286 17.32 -22.87 -0.28
CA ASN A 286 16.61 -21.98 0.62
C ASN A 286 15.99 -20.79 -0.13
N ALA A 287 16.72 -20.17 -1.04
CA ALA A 287 16.24 -19.03 -1.82
C ALA A 287 15.03 -19.41 -2.70
N ARG A 288 15.13 -20.52 -3.42
CA ARG A 288 14.01 -21.04 -4.24
C ARG A 288 12.80 -21.36 -3.37
N TRP A 289 13.00 -22.10 -2.29
CA TRP A 289 11.89 -22.47 -1.40
C TRP A 289 11.21 -21.25 -0.80
N PHE A 290 11.97 -20.26 -0.35
CA PHE A 290 11.42 -19.02 0.19
C PHE A 290 10.67 -18.23 -0.88
N TYR A 291 11.24 -18.11 -2.07
CA TYR A 291 10.59 -17.47 -3.22
C TYR A 291 9.26 -18.14 -3.57
N ASP A 292 9.19 -19.48 -3.58
CA ASP A 292 7.98 -20.22 -3.92
C ASP A 292 6.90 -20.10 -2.82
N LEU A 293 7.31 -20.08 -1.54
CA LEU A 293 6.40 -19.93 -0.40
C LEU A 293 5.82 -18.52 -0.28
N SER A 294 6.67 -17.49 -0.40
CA SER A 294 6.29 -16.11 -0.02
C SER A 294 5.22 -15.53 -0.92
N VAL A 295 4.30 -14.77 -0.32
CA VAL A 295 3.33 -13.92 -1.01
C VAL A 295 3.47 -12.47 -0.52
N THR A 296 3.05 -11.50 -1.34
CA THR A 296 3.06 -10.09 -0.93
C THR A 296 2.24 -9.89 0.35
N GLY A 297 2.79 -9.19 1.33
CA GLY A 297 2.21 -9.01 2.66
C GLY A 297 2.66 -10.02 3.73
N ASP A 298 3.42 -11.06 3.37
CA ASP A 298 4.02 -11.97 4.37
C ASP A 298 5.02 -11.23 5.26
N VAL A 299 5.12 -11.63 6.53
CA VAL A 299 5.91 -10.90 7.53
C VAL A 299 7.36 -11.39 7.54
N VAL A 300 8.30 -10.44 7.56
CA VAL A 300 9.72 -10.72 7.80
C VAL A 300 10.21 -9.82 8.92
N GLU A 301 10.53 -10.42 10.06
CA GLU A 301 11.06 -9.73 11.23
C GLU A 301 12.58 -9.91 11.30
N VAL A 302 13.30 -8.80 11.38
CA VAL A 302 14.76 -8.76 11.54
C VAL A 302 15.08 -8.30 12.95
N ARG A 303 15.89 -9.09 13.66
CA ARG A 303 16.25 -8.87 15.07
C ARG A 303 17.76 -8.81 15.27
N ASN A 304 18.14 -8.09 16.33
CA ASN A 304 19.48 -8.13 16.93
C ASN A 304 20.63 -7.64 16.02
N THR A 305 20.35 -6.85 14.99
CA THR A 305 21.37 -6.24 14.14
C THR A 305 21.92 -4.95 14.77
N GLY A 306 23.13 -4.52 14.40
CA GLY A 306 23.73 -3.27 14.92
C GLY A 306 23.30 -1.97 14.22
N GLY A 307 22.38 -2.02 13.25
CA GLY A 307 21.92 -0.85 12.49
C GLY A 307 20.86 0.00 13.20
N PRO A 308 20.50 1.16 12.61
CA PRO A 308 19.33 1.92 13.06
C PRO A 308 18.04 1.08 12.90
N PRO A 309 16.95 1.44 13.60
CA PRO A 309 15.66 0.81 13.40
C PRO A 309 15.14 1.05 11.98
N LEU A 310 14.32 0.12 11.50
CA LEU A 310 13.62 0.24 10.22
C LEU A 310 12.67 1.43 10.21
N GLU A 311 12.76 2.28 9.19
CA GLU A 311 11.89 3.43 9.02
C GLU A 311 10.60 3.07 8.26
N GLN A 312 9.53 3.83 8.49
CA GLN A 312 8.23 3.56 7.87
C GLN A 312 8.30 3.53 6.33
N TRP A 313 8.94 4.51 5.71
CA TRP A 313 9.06 4.59 4.24
C TRP A 313 9.85 3.42 3.64
N GLN A 314 10.69 2.73 4.43
CA GLN A 314 11.44 1.56 4.00
C GLN A 314 10.59 0.27 3.99
N ASN A 315 9.26 0.36 4.22
CA ASN A 315 8.35 -0.75 4.54
C ASN A 315 8.35 -1.14 6.02
N GLY A 316 8.49 -0.15 6.90
CA GLY A 316 8.55 -0.31 8.36
C GLY A 316 7.25 -0.06 9.10
N ASP A 317 6.09 -0.08 8.44
CA ASP A 317 4.78 0.21 9.02
C ASP A 317 4.47 -0.54 10.32
N TRP A 318 4.87 -1.81 10.39
CA TRP A 318 4.71 -2.67 11.57
C TRP A 318 5.78 -2.46 12.65
N SER A 319 6.85 -1.72 12.33
CA SER A 319 7.85 -1.27 13.31
C SER A 319 7.40 -0.03 14.07
N ILE A 320 6.37 0.68 13.59
CA ILE A 320 5.82 1.86 14.24
C ILE A 320 4.93 1.42 15.43
N PRO A 321 5.21 1.86 16.67
CA PRO A 321 4.35 1.57 17.81
C PRO A 321 2.91 2.03 17.56
N TRP A 322 1.93 1.26 18.04
CA TRP A 322 0.51 1.54 17.76
C TRP A 322 0.06 2.96 18.13
N GLU A 323 0.52 3.49 19.28
CA GLU A 323 0.18 4.85 19.70
C GLU A 323 0.71 5.91 18.72
N GLN A 324 1.91 5.71 18.18
CA GLN A 324 2.48 6.59 17.15
C GLN A 324 1.77 6.44 15.81
N TRP A 325 1.37 5.22 15.45
CA TRP A 325 0.58 4.95 14.25
C TRP A 325 -0.75 5.72 14.29
N VAL A 326 -1.46 5.63 15.42
CA VAL A 326 -2.72 6.36 15.65
C VAL A 326 -2.51 7.87 15.60
N ALA A 327 -1.40 8.38 16.17
CA ALA A 327 -1.08 9.80 16.12
C ALA A 327 -0.80 10.33 14.70
N GLY A 328 -0.53 9.46 13.72
CA GLY A 328 -0.40 9.83 12.31
C GLY A 328 -1.75 9.98 11.57
N SER A 329 -2.88 9.73 12.24
CA SER A 329 -4.22 10.04 11.75
C SER A 329 -4.40 11.55 11.53
N ALA A 330 -5.10 11.94 10.48
CA ALA A 330 -5.57 13.32 10.29
C ALA A 330 -6.92 13.62 10.98
N LEU A 331 -7.51 12.62 11.64
CA LEU A 331 -8.79 12.69 12.37
C LEU A 331 -8.62 12.59 13.87
#